data_AF-A0A7S4P5I9-F1
#
_entry.id   AF-A0A7S4P5I9-F1
#
_cell.length_a   1.000
_cell.length_b   1.000
_cell.length_c   1.000
_cell.angle_alpha   90.00
_cell.angle_beta   90.00
_cell.angle_gamma   90.00
#
_symmetry.space_group_name_H-M   'P 1'
#
loop_
_entity.id
_entity.type
_entity.pdbx_description
1 polymer ?
#
loop_
_entity_poly.entity_id
_entity_poly.type
_entity_poly.pdbx_seq_one_letter_code
_entity_poly.pdbx_strand_id
1 'polypeptide(L)'
;FPRREGQLVRETILAASDFGEGEDGWLVLGEDVHLQVEGEYLTGSDEGQAVWFFSAPPKFLGDMREAYQGSIKFSMGHFHANSAGRDPIKMEDVVLVSDLHNLTLIRTDLFAPWSNDQEVEVALDPPSWKH
;
A
#
# COMPACT_ATOMS: atom_id res chain seq x y z
N PHE A 1 -39.11 22.58 -5.74
CA PHE A 1 -38.46 21.34 -5.26
C PHE A 1 -37.11 21.71 -4.67
N PRO A 2 -36.91 21.69 -3.35
CA PRO A 2 -35.59 22.04 -2.81
C PRO A 2 -34.63 20.85 -2.95
N ARG A 3 -33.39 21.16 -3.37
CA ARG A 3 -32.25 20.24 -3.48
C ARG A 3 -31.93 19.64 -2.11
N ARG A 4 -31.71 18.32 -2.05
CA ARG A 4 -31.17 17.66 -0.87
C ARG A 4 -29.72 18.11 -0.66
N GLU A 5 -29.47 18.62 0.54
CA GLU A 5 -28.17 18.97 1.08
C GLU A 5 -27.24 17.73 1.10
N GLY A 6 -25.94 18.00 0.94
CA GLY A 6 -24.89 16.99 0.84
C GLY A 6 -24.91 16.03 2.01
N GLN A 7 -25.25 14.78 1.71
CA GLN A 7 -25.00 13.67 2.60
C GLN A 7 -23.50 13.42 2.56
N LEU A 8 -22.79 13.79 3.64
CA LEU A 8 -21.43 13.33 3.89
C LEU A 8 -21.47 11.79 3.86
N VAL A 9 -20.95 11.20 2.79
CA VAL A 9 -20.73 9.76 2.73
C VAL A 9 -19.65 9.49 3.77
N ARG A 10 -20.02 8.83 4.87
CA ARG A 10 -19.04 8.36 5.84
C ARG A 10 -18.26 7.25 5.15
N GLU A 11 -16.97 7.47 4.92
CA GLU A 11 -16.07 6.40 4.54
C GLU A 11 -15.96 5.44 5.73
N THR A 12 -16.31 4.16 5.51
CA THR A 12 -16.11 3.11 6.51
C THR A 12 -14.66 2.67 6.43
N ILE A 13 -13.89 2.91 7.49
CA ILE A 13 -12.51 2.44 7.62
C ILE A 13 -12.54 1.05 8.25
N LEU A 14 -12.13 0.03 7.49
CA LEU A 14 -12.08 -1.35 7.96
C LEU A 14 -10.79 -1.65 8.74
N ALA A 15 -9.67 -1.05 8.31
CA ALA A 15 -8.37 -1.12 8.97
C ALA A 15 -7.53 0.10 8.59
N ALA A 16 -6.68 0.57 9.52
CA ALA A 16 -5.76 1.68 9.29
C ALA A 16 -4.53 1.57 10.21
N SER A 17 -3.44 2.17 9.75
CA SER A 17 -2.19 2.36 10.48
C SER A 17 -1.82 3.83 10.43
N ASP A 18 -1.49 4.42 11.58
CA ASP A 18 -1.02 5.81 11.71
C ASP A 18 0.46 5.91 12.12
N PHE A 19 1.07 4.76 12.46
CA PHE A 19 2.46 4.59 12.87
C PHE A 19 2.90 5.45 14.08
N GLY A 20 1.97 6.09 14.80
CA GLY A 20 2.28 6.98 15.91
C GLY A 20 2.87 6.26 17.13
N GLU A 21 2.61 4.96 17.26
CA GLU A 21 3.10 4.11 18.36
C GLU A 21 4.12 3.05 17.90
N GLY A 22 4.62 3.16 16.66
CA GLY A 22 5.63 2.25 16.11
C GLY A 22 5.19 1.59 14.80
N GLU A 23 5.71 0.40 14.52
CA GLU A 23 5.50 -0.30 13.24
C GLU A 23 4.08 -0.85 13.07
N ASP A 24 3.29 -0.88 14.16
CA ASP A 24 1.90 -1.34 14.13
C ASP A 24 1.75 -2.77 13.55
N GLY A 25 2.80 -3.58 13.73
CA GLY A 25 2.87 -4.97 13.29
C GLY A 25 3.17 -5.16 11.80
N TRP A 26 3.49 -4.09 11.07
CA TRP A 26 3.99 -4.21 9.70
C TRP A 26 5.38 -4.85 9.69
N LEU A 27 5.65 -5.63 8.65
CA LEU A 27 6.93 -6.31 8.44
C LEU A 27 7.48 -5.96 7.06
N VAL A 28 8.71 -6.37 6.78
CA VAL A 28 9.26 -6.37 5.42
C VAL A 28 9.43 -7.80 4.93
N LEU A 29 8.98 -8.07 3.70
CA LEU A 29 9.29 -9.29 2.96
C LEU A 29 10.40 -8.97 1.96
N GLY A 30 11.54 -9.63 2.09
CA GLY A 30 12.72 -9.38 1.26
C GLY A 30 13.99 -9.56 2.08
N GLU A 31 15.12 -9.67 1.40
CA GLU A 31 16.43 -9.81 2.05
C GLU A 31 17.10 -8.45 2.24
N ASP A 32 17.85 -8.31 3.33
CA ASP A 32 18.73 -7.15 3.61
C ASP A 32 18.05 -5.77 3.63
N VAL A 33 16.76 -5.72 3.99
CA VAL A 33 16.03 -4.45 4.19
C VAL A 33 15.99 -4.09 5.68
N HIS A 34 16.40 -2.87 5.99
CA HIS A 34 16.21 -2.29 7.31
C HIS A 34 14.89 -1.50 7.35
N LEU A 35 13.95 -1.96 8.18
CA LEU A 35 12.71 -1.26 8.50
C LEU A 35 12.95 -0.32 9.69
N GLN A 36 12.42 0.89 9.59
CA GLN A 36 12.45 1.89 10.66
C GLN A 36 11.14 2.66 10.69
N VAL A 37 10.70 3.06 11.88
CA VAL A 37 9.60 4.02 12.08
C VAL A 37 10.20 5.42 12.20
N GLU A 38 9.67 6.37 11.44
CA GLU A 38 10.06 7.78 11.49
C GLU A 38 8.84 8.67 11.69
N GLY A 39 8.52 8.99 12.94
CA GLY A 39 7.33 9.78 13.27
C GLY A 39 6.05 8.99 12.96
N GLU A 40 5.33 9.37 11.91
CA GLU A 40 4.03 8.81 11.52
C GLU A 40 4.11 7.99 10.22
N TYR A 41 5.30 7.50 9.85
CA TYR A 41 5.47 6.64 8.68
C TYR A 41 6.58 5.59 8.85
N LEU A 42 6.56 4.59 7.97
CA LEU A 42 7.58 3.56 7.84
C LEU A 42 8.59 3.91 6.74
N THR A 43 9.86 3.62 7.01
CA THR A 43 10.94 3.70 6.03
C THR A 43 11.58 2.33 5.90
N GLY A 44 11.76 1.88 4.65
CA GLY A 44 12.56 0.71 4.30
C GLY A 44 13.80 1.15 3.53
N SER A 45 14.96 0.60 3.86
CA SER A 45 16.22 0.88 3.18
C SER A 45 17.00 -0.40 2.92
N ASP A 46 17.61 -0.49 1.75
CA ASP A 46 18.47 -1.60 1.35
C ASP A 46 19.70 -1.07 0.58
N GLU A 47 20.76 -1.88 0.51
CA GLU A 47 21.97 -1.57 -0.29
C GLU A 47 22.02 -2.37 -1.60
N GLY A 48 20.97 -3.14 -1.90
CA GLY A 48 20.97 -4.19 -2.91
C GLY A 48 20.18 -3.83 -4.17
N GLN A 49 19.83 -4.88 -4.91
CA GLN A 49 18.81 -4.84 -5.97
C GLN A 49 17.69 -5.85 -5.69
N ALA A 50 17.61 -6.31 -4.44
CA ALA A 50 16.60 -7.25 -4.02
C ALA A 50 15.23 -6.56 -4.02
N VAL A 51 14.22 -7.33 -4.39
CA VAL A 51 12.83 -6.89 -4.37
C VAL A 51 12.30 -7.11 -2.97
N TRP A 52 11.59 -6.13 -2.45
CA TRP A 52 10.98 -6.24 -1.14
C TRP A 52 9.65 -5.50 -1.05
N PHE A 53 8.83 -5.90 -0.07
CA PHE A 53 7.49 -5.38 0.15
C PHE A 53 7.26 -5.10 1.64
N PHE A 54 6.49 -4.05 1.92
CA PHE A 54 5.84 -3.92 3.22
C PHE A 54 4.70 -4.95 3.33
N SER A 55 4.71 -5.72 4.41
CA SER A 55 3.69 -6.74 4.71
C SER A 55 2.71 -6.21 5.75
N ALA A 56 1.43 -6.18 5.38
CA ALA A 56 0.38 -5.66 6.24
C ALA A 56 0.12 -6.57 7.46
N PRO A 57 -0.16 -6.00 8.65
CA PRO A 57 -0.45 -6.75 9.86
C PRO A 57 -1.80 -7.47 9.79
N PRO A 58 -2.07 -8.43 10.69
CA PRO A 58 -3.29 -9.25 10.68
C PRO A 58 -4.61 -8.50 10.62
N LYS A 59 -4.67 -7.24 11.10
CA LYS A 59 -5.88 -6.40 11.03
C LYS A 59 -6.29 -6.03 9.60
N PHE A 60 -5.41 -6.14 8.62
CA PHE A 60 -5.73 -5.97 7.18
C PHE A 60 -6.01 -7.29 6.47
N LEU A 61 -5.97 -8.41 7.18
CA LEU A 61 -6.11 -9.77 6.62
C LEU A 61 -7.40 -10.44 7.09
N GLY A 62 -7.71 -11.60 6.51
CA GLY A 62 -8.89 -12.39 6.86
C GLY A 62 -10.11 -12.06 5.98
N ASP A 63 -11.30 -12.04 6.58
CA ASP A 63 -12.54 -11.77 5.86
C ASP A 63 -12.72 -10.27 5.60
N MET A 64 -12.26 -9.83 4.43
CA MET A 64 -12.35 -8.44 3.98
C MET A 64 -13.41 -8.24 2.89
N ARG A 65 -14.49 -9.04 2.89
CA ARG A 65 -15.55 -8.93 1.86
C ARG A 65 -16.27 -7.58 1.88
N GLU A 66 -16.34 -6.92 3.03
CA GLU A 66 -16.89 -5.56 3.14
C GLU A 66 -16.05 -4.50 2.40
N ALA A 67 -14.79 -4.81 2.07
CA ALA A 67 -13.91 -3.92 1.31
C ALA A 67 -14.19 -3.95 -0.19
N TYR A 68 -15.04 -4.87 -0.69
CA TYR A 68 -15.36 -4.97 -2.11
C TYR A 68 -16.03 -3.69 -2.62
N GLN A 69 -15.57 -3.16 -3.76
CA GLN A 69 -15.89 -1.81 -4.28
C GLN A 69 -15.44 -0.64 -3.40
N GLY A 70 -14.68 -0.90 -2.34
CA GLY A 70 -13.95 0.12 -1.59
C GLY A 70 -12.59 0.41 -2.21
N SER A 71 -11.65 0.88 -1.39
CA SER A 71 -10.29 1.15 -1.82
C SER A 71 -9.26 0.90 -0.72
N ILE A 72 -8.02 0.64 -1.14
CA ILE A 72 -6.82 0.74 -0.31
C ILE A 72 -6.23 2.12 -0.56
N LYS A 73 -5.98 2.88 0.51
CA LYS A 73 -5.38 4.22 0.45
C LYS A 73 -4.09 4.26 1.26
N PHE A 74 -3.04 4.83 0.70
CA PHE A 74 -1.76 5.01 1.39
C PHE A 74 -0.94 6.11 0.71
N SER A 75 0.05 6.64 1.42
CA SER A 75 1.03 7.59 0.88
C SER A 75 2.41 6.93 0.81
N MET A 76 3.13 7.13 -0.29
CA MET A 76 4.46 6.54 -0.48
C MET A 76 5.39 7.45 -1.28
N GLY A 77 6.68 7.43 -0.95
CA GLY A 77 7.72 8.16 -1.66
C GLY A 77 9.02 7.37 -1.76
N HIS A 78 9.86 7.73 -2.73
CA HIS A 78 11.18 7.15 -2.96
C HIS A 78 12.25 8.24 -2.82
N PHE A 79 12.92 8.31 -1.67
CA PHE A 79 13.93 9.34 -1.41
C PHE A 79 15.29 9.04 -2.06
N HIS A 80 15.76 7.79 -2.00
CA HIS A 80 17.15 7.44 -2.37
C HIS A 80 17.37 7.01 -3.82
N ALA A 81 16.38 6.39 -4.47
CA ALA A 81 16.43 6.12 -5.92
C ALA A 81 16.78 7.40 -6.70
N ASN A 82 16.32 8.54 -6.17
CA ASN A 82 16.54 9.87 -6.72
C ASN A 82 18.00 10.32 -6.78
N SER A 83 18.78 9.94 -5.77
CA SER A 83 20.16 10.40 -5.61
C SER A 83 21.18 9.63 -6.48
N ALA A 84 20.83 8.42 -6.92
CA ALA A 84 21.72 7.55 -7.70
C ALA A 84 21.45 7.56 -9.21
N GLY A 85 20.42 8.28 -9.69
CA GLY A 85 20.06 8.34 -11.11
C GLY A 85 19.58 7.00 -11.68
N ARG A 86 19.04 6.12 -10.83
CA ARG A 86 18.47 4.83 -11.24
C ARG A 86 16.95 4.92 -11.32
N ASP A 87 16.38 4.42 -12.41
CA ASP A 87 14.92 4.26 -12.50
C ASP A 87 14.42 3.25 -11.46
N PRO A 88 13.19 3.43 -10.93
CA PRO A 88 12.55 2.42 -10.10
C PRO A 88 12.47 1.08 -10.84
N ILE A 89 12.63 -0.02 -10.08
CA ILE A 89 12.38 -1.35 -10.61
C ILE A 89 10.89 -1.44 -10.96
N LYS A 90 10.56 -1.65 -12.23
CA LYS A 90 9.17 -1.79 -12.67
C LYS A 90 8.66 -3.18 -12.31
N MET A 91 7.76 -3.25 -11.33
CA MET A 91 7.19 -4.51 -10.87
C MET A 91 5.84 -4.32 -10.20
N GLU A 92 5.40 -5.32 -9.44
CA GLU A 92 4.18 -5.25 -8.65
C GLU A 92 4.29 -4.19 -7.56
N ASP A 93 3.28 -3.30 -7.51
CA ASP A 93 3.19 -2.24 -6.52
C ASP A 93 2.33 -2.66 -5.32
N VAL A 94 1.24 -3.39 -5.60
CA VAL A 94 0.38 -3.97 -4.57
C VAL A 94 0.03 -5.40 -4.96
N VAL A 95 0.24 -6.31 -4.03
CA VAL A 95 -0.06 -7.74 -4.18
C VAL A 95 -1.02 -8.15 -3.07
N LEU A 96 -2.19 -8.65 -3.44
CA LEU A 96 -3.13 -9.29 -2.52
C LEU A 96 -3.04 -10.80 -2.70
N VAL A 97 -2.78 -11.51 -1.60
CA VAL A 97 -2.59 -12.96 -1.61
C VAL A 97 -3.64 -13.62 -0.72
N SER A 98 -4.33 -14.63 -1.25
CA SER A 98 -5.23 -15.49 -0.49
C SER A 98 -4.85 -16.95 -0.71
N ASP A 99 -4.15 -17.53 0.28
CA ASP A 99 -3.79 -18.94 0.26
C ASP A 99 -5.03 -19.86 0.28
N LEU A 100 -6.06 -19.46 1.03
CA LEU A 100 -7.33 -20.20 1.14
C LEU A 100 -8.01 -20.39 -0.22
N HIS A 101 -7.88 -19.40 -1.11
CA HIS A 101 -8.53 -19.40 -2.42
C HIS A 101 -7.55 -19.64 -3.57
N ASN A 102 -6.26 -19.84 -3.29
CA ASN A 102 -5.19 -19.90 -4.28
C ASN A 102 -5.29 -18.73 -5.28
N LEU A 103 -5.47 -17.53 -4.75
CA LEU A 103 -5.71 -16.31 -5.51
C LEU A 103 -4.63 -15.29 -5.20
N THR A 104 -4.03 -14.75 -6.27
CA THR A 104 -3.15 -13.59 -6.22
C THR A 104 -3.74 -12.51 -7.11
N LEU A 105 -3.80 -11.29 -6.61
CA LEU A 105 -4.21 -10.11 -7.38
C LEU A 105 -3.08 -9.09 -7.35
N ILE A 106 -2.76 -8.53 -8.52
CA ILE A 106 -1.62 -7.64 -8.71
C ILE A 106 -2.07 -6.28 -9.26
N ARG A 107 -1.47 -5.22 -8.72
CA ARG A 107 -1.42 -3.88 -9.31
C ARG A 107 0.00 -3.50 -9.67
N THR A 108 0.11 -2.83 -10.82
CA THR A 108 1.36 -2.24 -11.34
C THR A 108 1.08 -0.81 -11.78
N ASP A 109 2.14 -0.05 -11.99
CA ASP A 109 2.12 1.31 -12.52
C ASP A 109 1.33 2.32 -11.65
N LEU A 110 1.31 2.11 -10.33
CA LEU A 110 0.71 3.00 -9.34
C LEU A 110 1.62 4.18 -8.99
N PHE A 111 2.94 3.96 -8.95
CA PHE A 111 3.89 4.98 -8.51
C PHE A 111 4.50 5.74 -9.68
N ALA A 112 4.56 7.06 -9.52
CA ALA A 112 5.35 7.91 -10.38
C ALA A 112 6.85 7.76 -10.03
N PRO A 113 7.73 7.62 -11.02
CA PRO A 113 9.16 7.76 -10.79
C PRO A 113 9.47 9.11 -10.13
N TRP A 114 10.42 9.10 -9.19
CA TRP A 114 10.96 10.31 -8.55
C TRP A 114 9.98 11.14 -7.72
N SER A 115 8.96 10.51 -7.13
CA SER A 115 8.10 11.16 -6.15
C SER A 115 8.67 11.03 -4.73
N ASN A 116 8.71 12.15 -4.00
CA ASN A 116 9.07 12.14 -2.57
C ASN A 116 7.87 11.83 -1.68
N ASP A 117 6.66 12.01 -2.19
CA ASP A 117 5.40 11.70 -1.53
C ASP A 117 4.28 11.65 -2.58
N GLN A 118 3.54 10.55 -2.63
CA GLN A 118 2.43 10.32 -3.52
C GLN A 118 1.31 9.62 -2.77
N GLU A 119 0.14 10.26 -2.73
CA GLU A 119 -1.10 9.59 -2.33
C GLU A 119 -1.54 8.61 -3.42
N VAL A 120 -1.80 7.38 -3.02
CA VAL A 120 -2.26 6.30 -3.90
C VAL A 120 -3.57 5.77 -3.37
N GLU A 121 -4.57 5.72 -4.25
CA GLU A 121 -5.84 5.07 -4.02
C GLU A 121 -6.02 3.93 -5.03
N VAL A 122 -6.20 2.72 -4.51
CA VAL A 122 -6.38 1.49 -5.29
C VAL A 122 -7.80 0.98 -5.08
N ALA A 123 -8.64 1.08 -6.10
CA ALA A 123 -9.98 0.51 -6.06
C ALA A 123 -9.94 -1.02 -5.89
N LEU A 124 -10.81 -1.56 -5.03
CA LEU A 124 -11.00 -2.99 -4.80
C LEU A 124 -12.16 -3.53 -5.66
N ASP A 125 -12.05 -3.32 -6.97
CA ASP A 125 -12.99 -3.82 -7.98
C ASP A 125 -12.30 -4.77 -8.98
N PRO A 126 -13.01 -5.74 -9.59
CA PRO A 126 -12.37 -6.71 -10.47
C PRO A 126 -11.65 -6.12 -11.71
N PRO A 127 -12.17 -5.09 -12.42
CA PRO A 127 -11.54 -4.56 -13.62
C PRO A 127 -10.14 -3.99 -13.41
N SER A 128 -9.83 -3.61 -12.17
CA SER A 128 -8.61 -2.88 -11.87
C SER A 128 -7.45 -3.78 -11.43
N TRP A 129 -7.64 -5.10 -11.32
CA TRP A 129 -6.61 -6.05 -10.86
C TRP A 129 -6.26 -7.10 -11.92
N LYS A 130 -4.99 -7.52 -11.94
CA LYS A 130 -4.50 -8.63 -12.75
C LYS A 130 -4.44 -9.90 -11.90
N HIS A 131 -4.76 -11.04 -12.50
CA HIS A 131 -4.60 -12.39 -11.94
C HIS A 131 -3.29 -13.03 -12.42
#